data_AF-A0A7S0H0Z3-F1
#
_entry.id   AF-A0A7S0H0Z3-F1
#
_cell.length_a   1.000
_cell.length_b   1.000
_cell.length_c   1.000
_cell.angle_alpha   90.00
_cell.angle_beta   90.00
_cell.angle_gamma   90.00
#
_symmetry.space_group_name_H-M   'P 1'
#
loop_
_entity.id
_entity.type
_entity.pdbx_description
1 polymer ?
#
loop_
_entity_poly.entity_id
_entity_poly.type
_entity_poly.pdbx_seq_one_letter_code
_entity_poly.pdbx_strand_id
1 'polypeptide(L)'
;MDAVDAIELLSGHFKGEARSPVRAYAVESLRREGILSDKRLISYLLTFTQALRNEERVPSPLSSWLCERAAGNFEVASLLCWYLKVETEDETDGKLYLQTRDLLYKTLLKTERGKEWYQRLRLQEGLVKDLANLADQAKKKGKRTQEWIQHMRSLIKDPDGAFTHLQSFPQPVHCPLRPQDTLVGVIPEETTMFKSAMAPLLVTFRLEKGVLFHSK
;
A
#
# COMPACT_ATOMS: atom_id res chain seq x y z
N MET A 1 0.06 -31.03 5.42
CA MET A 1 0.65 -29.69 5.58
C MET A 1 -0.44 -28.69 5.32
N ASP A 2 -0.79 -27.92 6.33
CA ASP A 2 -1.73 -26.82 6.20
C ASP A 2 -1.02 -25.51 5.81
N ALA A 3 -1.76 -24.41 5.78
CA ALA A 3 -1.19 -23.11 5.42
C ALA A 3 -0.19 -22.57 6.46
N VAL A 4 -0.40 -22.86 7.74
CA VAL A 4 0.46 -22.35 8.83
C VAL A 4 1.80 -23.07 8.80
N ASP A 5 1.77 -24.40 8.64
CA ASP A 5 2.97 -25.21 8.45
C ASP A 5 3.82 -24.69 7.27
N ALA A 6 3.17 -24.39 6.13
CA ALA A 6 3.86 -23.89 4.95
C ALA A 6 4.43 -22.48 5.17
N ILE A 7 3.77 -21.62 5.94
CA ILE A 7 4.29 -20.29 6.31
C ILE A 7 5.52 -20.43 7.22
N GLU A 8 5.54 -21.38 8.15
CA GLU A 8 6.70 -21.62 9.03
C GLU A 8 7.96 -21.99 8.23
N LEU A 9 7.80 -22.74 7.14
CA LEU A 9 8.88 -23.07 6.21
C LEU A 9 9.48 -21.86 5.48
N LEU A 10 8.80 -20.71 5.49
CA LEU A 10 9.29 -19.44 4.95
C LEU A 10 10.07 -18.61 5.99
N SER A 11 10.22 -19.11 7.22
CA SER A 11 11.03 -18.45 8.25
C SER A 11 12.53 -18.47 7.93
N GLY A 12 13.31 -17.70 8.70
CA GLY A 12 14.78 -17.68 8.59
C GLY A 12 15.47 -18.87 9.27
N HIS A 13 14.73 -19.86 9.76
CA HIS A 13 15.29 -21.05 10.43
C HIS A 13 16.06 -21.95 9.45
N PHE A 14 15.60 -22.03 8.20
CA PHE A 14 16.25 -22.83 7.16
C PHE A 14 17.37 -22.03 6.47
N LYS A 15 18.60 -22.55 6.54
CA LYS A 15 19.82 -21.90 6.05
C LYS A 15 20.63 -22.85 5.17
N GLY A 16 21.61 -22.30 4.46
CA GLY A 16 22.50 -23.07 3.57
C GLY A 16 21.73 -23.76 2.45
N GLU A 17 22.20 -24.94 2.04
CA GLU A 17 21.69 -25.68 0.89
C GLU A 17 20.20 -26.06 1.02
N ALA A 18 19.70 -26.23 2.25
CA ALA A 18 18.30 -26.58 2.51
C ALA A 18 17.34 -25.40 2.29
N ARG A 19 17.81 -24.15 2.30
CA ARG A 19 16.95 -22.95 2.25
C ARG A 19 16.08 -22.92 0.99
N SER A 20 16.71 -22.97 -0.18
CA SER A 20 16.01 -22.82 -1.46
C SER A 20 14.98 -23.94 -1.72
N PRO A 21 15.32 -25.24 -1.55
CA PRO A 21 14.35 -26.34 -1.71
C PRO A 21 13.18 -26.28 -0.73
N VAL A 22 13.42 -25.97 0.55
CA VAL A 22 12.35 -25.91 1.57
C VAL A 22 11.38 -24.79 1.26
N ARG A 23 11.88 -23.61 0.89
CA ARG A 23 11.03 -22.47 0.52
C ARG A 23 10.26 -22.70 -0.76
N ALA A 24 10.86 -23.34 -1.76
CA ALA A 24 10.15 -23.73 -2.97
C ALA A 24 9.00 -24.70 -2.66
N TYR A 25 9.24 -25.70 -1.80
CA TYR A 25 8.21 -26.64 -1.35
C TYR A 25 7.09 -25.95 -0.55
N ALA A 26 7.45 -24.96 0.29
CA ALA A 26 6.49 -24.15 1.04
C ALA A 26 5.54 -23.40 0.09
N VAL A 27 6.09 -22.69 -0.90
CA VAL A 27 5.30 -21.95 -1.88
C VAL A 27 4.43 -22.89 -2.72
N GLU A 28 4.97 -24.04 -3.14
CA GLU A 28 4.20 -25.03 -3.88
C GLU A 28 3.02 -25.58 -3.06
N SER A 29 3.23 -25.78 -1.75
CA SER A 29 2.15 -26.17 -0.83
C SER A 29 1.08 -25.09 -0.72
N LEU A 30 1.46 -23.81 -0.67
CA LEU A 30 0.54 -22.66 -0.64
C LEU A 30 -0.24 -22.45 -1.95
N ARG A 31 0.28 -22.96 -3.09
CA ARG A 31 -0.41 -22.91 -4.39
C ARG A 31 -1.55 -23.90 -4.51
N ARG A 32 -1.55 -24.98 -3.71
CA ARG A 32 -2.59 -26.00 -3.78
C ARG A 32 -3.96 -25.40 -3.45
N GLU A 33 -4.95 -25.77 -4.25
CA GLU A 33 -6.32 -25.31 -4.08
C GLU A 33 -6.85 -25.64 -2.68
N GLY A 34 -7.58 -24.69 -2.08
CA GLY A 34 -8.13 -24.84 -0.73
C GLY A 34 -7.16 -24.56 0.43
N ILE A 35 -5.84 -24.46 0.19
CA ILE A 35 -4.89 -24.18 1.27
C ILE A 35 -4.98 -22.73 1.77
N LEU A 36 -4.95 -21.76 0.84
CA LEU A 36 -4.91 -20.34 1.20
C LEU A 36 -5.79 -19.47 0.27
N SER A 37 -7.02 -19.21 0.72
CA SER A 37 -7.90 -18.20 0.10
C SER A 37 -7.28 -16.79 0.13
N ASP A 38 -7.73 -15.90 -0.75
CA ASP A 38 -7.26 -14.50 -0.78
C ASP A 38 -7.52 -13.76 0.54
N LYS A 39 -8.64 -14.00 1.22
CA LYS A 39 -8.93 -13.40 2.53
C LYS A 39 -7.88 -13.79 3.56
N ARG A 40 -7.53 -15.08 3.62
CA ARG A 40 -6.45 -15.56 4.51
C ARG A 40 -5.09 -15.06 4.07
N LEU A 41 -4.82 -14.99 2.77
CA LEU A 41 -3.59 -14.41 2.24
C LEU A 41 -3.42 -12.97 2.74
N ILE A 42 -4.46 -12.14 2.66
CA ILE A 42 -4.43 -10.76 3.16
C ILE A 42 -4.07 -10.71 4.65
N SER A 43 -4.65 -11.59 5.48
CA SER A 43 -4.33 -11.66 6.92
C SER A 43 -2.87 -12.01 7.21
N TYR A 44 -2.21 -12.77 6.34
CA TYR A 44 -0.80 -13.14 6.46
C TYR A 44 0.13 -12.32 5.55
N LEU A 45 -0.40 -11.34 4.80
CA LEU A 45 0.35 -10.70 3.72
C LEU A 45 1.59 -9.98 4.25
N LEU A 46 1.49 -9.34 5.40
CA LEU A 46 2.65 -8.75 6.07
C LEU A 46 3.71 -9.80 6.41
N THR A 47 3.31 -10.96 6.92
CA THR A 47 4.22 -12.08 7.21
C THR A 47 4.92 -12.57 5.95
N PHE A 48 4.20 -12.69 4.84
CA PHE A 48 4.82 -13.05 3.55
C PHE A 48 5.78 -11.98 3.04
N THR A 49 5.44 -10.70 3.19
CA THR A 49 6.35 -9.61 2.85
C THR A 49 7.62 -9.72 3.66
N GLN A 50 7.53 -9.87 4.98
CA GLN A 50 8.70 -10.02 5.86
C GLN A 50 9.54 -11.27 5.54
N ALA A 51 8.90 -12.34 5.07
CA ALA A 51 9.60 -13.55 4.67
C ALA A 51 10.43 -13.37 3.38
N LEU A 52 10.21 -12.29 2.60
CA LEU A 52 11.02 -11.99 1.41
C LEU A 52 12.47 -11.74 1.77
N ARG A 53 12.80 -11.15 2.93
CA ARG A 53 14.19 -10.94 3.37
C ARG A 53 15.03 -12.22 3.47
N ASN A 54 14.37 -13.37 3.56
CA ASN A 54 15.02 -14.68 3.61
C ASN A 54 15.24 -15.27 2.19
N GLU A 55 14.85 -14.56 1.13
CA GLU A 55 15.08 -14.96 -0.27
C GLU A 55 16.47 -14.54 -0.74
N GLU A 56 17.07 -15.37 -1.59
CA GLU A 56 18.44 -15.13 -2.07
C GLU A 56 18.47 -14.28 -3.35
N ARG A 57 17.34 -14.16 -4.03
CA ARG A 57 17.21 -13.42 -5.30
C ARG A 57 15.78 -13.04 -5.59
N VAL A 58 15.60 -12.06 -6.48
CA VAL A 58 14.33 -11.76 -7.14
C VAL A 58 14.50 -11.99 -8.65
N PRO A 59 13.65 -12.80 -9.31
CA PRO A 59 12.50 -13.51 -8.75
C PRO A 59 12.90 -14.76 -7.94
N SER A 60 12.23 -14.95 -6.80
CA SER A 60 12.17 -16.19 -6.03
C SER A 60 10.79 -16.85 -6.18
N PRO A 61 10.60 -18.11 -5.72
CA PRO A 61 9.28 -18.72 -5.67
C PRO A 61 8.26 -17.85 -4.92
N LEU A 62 8.63 -17.30 -3.75
CA LEU A 62 7.72 -16.48 -2.94
C LEU A 62 7.40 -15.15 -3.62
N SER A 63 8.40 -14.42 -4.13
CA SER A 63 8.16 -13.13 -4.78
C SER A 63 7.28 -13.28 -6.01
N SER A 64 7.50 -14.35 -6.78
CA SER A 64 6.72 -14.65 -8.00
C SER A 64 5.28 -14.99 -7.64
N TRP A 65 5.08 -15.87 -6.66
CA TRP A 65 3.76 -16.24 -6.18
C TRP A 65 2.98 -15.04 -5.62
N LEU A 66 3.60 -14.18 -4.82
CA LEU A 66 2.95 -12.95 -4.33
C LEU A 66 2.54 -12.02 -5.47
N CYS A 67 3.40 -11.82 -6.47
CA CYS A 67 3.11 -10.99 -7.63
C CYS A 67 1.98 -11.59 -8.49
N GLU A 68 1.94 -12.91 -8.65
CA GLU A 68 0.85 -13.61 -9.35
C GLU A 68 -0.48 -13.46 -8.60
N ARG A 69 -0.48 -13.60 -7.26
CA ARG A 69 -1.69 -13.41 -6.44
C ARG A 69 -2.17 -11.96 -6.48
N ALA A 70 -1.27 -10.99 -6.42
CA ALA A 70 -1.57 -9.58 -6.62
C ALA A 70 -2.17 -9.34 -8.02
N ALA A 71 -1.67 -10.04 -9.05
CA ALA A 71 -2.23 -10.01 -10.39
C ALA A 71 -3.56 -10.79 -10.54
N GLY A 72 -4.13 -11.32 -9.45
CA GLY A 72 -5.50 -11.85 -9.41
C GLY A 72 -6.45 -10.96 -8.59
N ASN A 73 -5.93 -10.14 -7.68
CA ASN A 73 -6.70 -9.46 -6.65
C ASN A 73 -6.10 -8.09 -6.31
N PHE A 74 -6.87 -7.03 -6.57
CA PHE A 74 -6.42 -5.64 -6.35
C PHE A 74 -6.13 -5.31 -4.89
N GLU A 75 -6.87 -5.89 -3.93
CA GLU A 75 -6.62 -5.65 -2.51
C GLU A 75 -5.24 -6.19 -2.10
N VAL A 76 -4.90 -7.39 -2.60
CA VAL A 76 -3.55 -7.97 -2.43
C VAL A 76 -2.51 -7.09 -3.10
N ALA A 77 -2.75 -6.63 -4.35
CA ALA A 77 -1.81 -5.76 -5.07
C ALA A 77 -1.55 -4.43 -4.34
N SER A 78 -2.61 -3.79 -3.82
CA SER A 78 -2.53 -2.52 -3.10
C SER A 78 -1.77 -2.67 -1.80
N LEU A 79 -2.16 -3.62 -0.94
CA LEU A 79 -1.48 -3.83 0.34
C LEU A 79 -0.02 -4.26 0.16
N LEU A 80 0.26 -5.19 -0.77
CA LEU A 80 1.62 -5.63 -1.06
C LEU A 80 2.49 -4.46 -1.56
N CYS A 81 1.96 -3.61 -2.45
CA CYS A 81 2.67 -2.44 -2.94
C CYS A 81 3.07 -1.49 -1.81
N TRP A 82 2.16 -1.21 -0.88
CA TRP A 82 2.42 -0.34 0.26
C TRP A 82 3.40 -0.96 1.26
N TYR A 83 3.28 -2.26 1.55
CA TYR A 83 4.25 -2.95 2.42
C TYR A 83 5.65 -2.91 1.79
N LEU A 84 5.80 -3.29 0.51
CA LEU A 84 7.07 -3.22 -0.18
C LEU A 84 7.64 -1.80 -0.21
N LYS A 85 6.79 -0.78 -0.40
CA LYS A 85 7.22 0.63 -0.42
C LYS A 85 7.86 1.05 0.89
N VAL A 86 7.28 0.67 2.04
CA VAL A 86 7.88 0.97 3.36
C VAL A 86 9.21 0.24 3.52
N GLU A 87 9.25 -1.05 3.19
CA GLU A 87 10.45 -1.87 3.34
C GLU A 87 11.61 -1.46 2.41
N THR A 88 11.36 -0.67 1.36
CA THR A 88 12.45 -0.14 0.51
C THR A 88 13.38 0.83 1.24
N GLU A 89 13.00 1.32 2.43
CA GLU A 89 13.80 2.21 3.26
C GLU A 89 14.76 1.45 4.21
N ASP A 90 14.66 0.11 4.28
CA ASP A 90 15.56 -0.72 5.09
C ASP A 90 16.99 -0.75 4.52
N GLU A 91 17.98 -0.57 5.38
CA GLU A 91 19.40 -0.47 4.98
C GLU A 91 19.99 -1.81 4.49
N THR A 92 19.46 -2.93 4.97
CA THR A 92 20.01 -4.27 4.69
C THR A 92 19.30 -4.90 3.49
N ASP A 93 17.98 -4.93 3.54
CA ASP A 93 17.13 -5.69 2.62
C ASP A 93 16.36 -4.80 1.63
N GLY A 94 16.44 -3.46 1.76
CA GLY A 94 15.66 -2.52 0.95
C GLY A 94 15.81 -2.69 -0.56
N LYS A 95 17.00 -3.11 -1.03
CA LYS A 95 17.24 -3.43 -2.44
C LYS A 95 16.41 -4.63 -2.92
N LEU A 96 16.28 -5.66 -2.09
CA LEU A 96 15.49 -6.86 -2.40
C LEU A 96 14.00 -6.53 -2.50
N TYR A 97 13.50 -5.69 -1.58
CA TYR A 97 12.12 -5.20 -1.59
C TYR A 97 11.84 -4.31 -2.81
N LEU A 98 12.79 -3.43 -3.18
CA LEU A 98 12.69 -2.62 -4.39
C LEU A 98 12.59 -3.50 -5.65
N GLN A 99 13.46 -4.51 -5.78
CA GLN A 99 13.40 -5.46 -6.88
C GLN A 99 12.07 -6.23 -6.93
N THR A 100 11.53 -6.58 -5.76
CA THR A 100 10.22 -7.24 -5.69
C THR A 100 9.09 -6.30 -6.10
N ARG A 101 9.15 -5.02 -5.75
CA ARG A 101 8.17 -4.01 -6.21
C ARG A 101 8.25 -3.81 -7.71
N ASP A 102 9.45 -3.80 -8.29
CA ASP A 102 9.62 -3.73 -9.74
C ASP A 102 9.07 -4.99 -10.43
N LEU A 103 9.26 -6.16 -9.81
CA LEU A 103 8.67 -7.42 -10.28
C LEU A 103 7.13 -7.37 -10.23
N LEU A 104 6.54 -6.81 -9.18
CA LEU A 104 5.10 -6.60 -9.06
C LEU A 104 4.58 -5.77 -10.24
N TYR A 105 5.16 -4.59 -10.47
CA TYR A 105 4.75 -3.72 -11.59
C TYR A 105 4.93 -4.40 -12.95
N LYS A 106 6.06 -5.06 -13.18
CA LYS A 106 6.27 -5.85 -14.40
C LYS A 106 5.25 -6.96 -14.57
N THR A 107 4.82 -7.60 -13.49
CA THR A 107 3.82 -8.67 -13.51
C THR A 107 2.43 -8.14 -13.84
N LEU A 108 2.03 -7.02 -13.21
CA LEU A 108 0.77 -6.34 -13.49
C LEU A 108 0.66 -5.91 -14.96
N LEU A 109 1.73 -5.35 -15.53
CA LEU A 109 1.74 -4.84 -16.90
C LEU A 109 1.60 -5.93 -17.99
N LYS A 110 1.65 -7.22 -17.65
CA LYS A 110 1.50 -8.35 -18.59
C LYS A 110 0.07 -8.54 -19.10
N THR A 111 -0.94 -7.99 -18.42
CA THR A 111 -2.37 -8.18 -18.78
C THR A 111 -3.10 -6.85 -18.79
N GLU A 112 -4.20 -6.73 -19.55
CA GLU A 112 -5.00 -5.50 -19.58
C GLU A 112 -5.58 -5.15 -18.19
N ARG A 113 -6.15 -6.14 -17.49
CA ARG A 113 -6.64 -5.96 -16.12
C ARG A 113 -5.53 -5.52 -15.16
N GLY A 114 -4.33 -6.08 -15.30
CA GLY A 114 -3.20 -5.70 -14.47
C GLY A 114 -2.68 -4.30 -14.81
N LYS A 115 -2.74 -3.85 -16.07
CA LYS A 115 -2.48 -2.43 -16.43
C LYS A 115 -3.45 -1.49 -15.72
N GLU A 116 -4.74 -1.83 -15.66
CA GLU A 116 -5.72 -1.04 -14.90
C GLU A 116 -5.36 -0.96 -13.41
N TRP A 117 -4.95 -2.08 -12.80
CA TRP A 117 -4.51 -2.08 -11.40
C TRP A 117 -3.25 -1.25 -11.20
N TYR A 118 -2.27 -1.35 -12.10
CA TYR A 118 -1.09 -0.49 -12.06
C TYR A 118 -1.48 0.99 -12.06
N GLN A 119 -2.40 1.42 -12.94
CA GLN A 119 -2.88 2.80 -12.94
C GLN A 119 -3.56 3.19 -11.62
N ARG A 120 -4.37 2.30 -11.03
CA ARG A 120 -4.99 2.55 -9.71
C ARG A 120 -3.96 2.69 -8.60
N LEU A 121 -2.88 1.90 -8.62
CA LEU A 121 -1.75 2.07 -7.68
C LEU A 121 -1.05 3.42 -7.87
N ARG A 122 -0.86 3.87 -9.12
CA ARG A 122 -0.30 5.21 -9.41
C ARG A 122 -1.17 6.33 -8.86
N LEU A 123 -2.49 6.21 -8.95
CA LEU A 123 -3.43 7.16 -8.34
C LEU A 123 -3.32 7.17 -6.80
N GLN A 124 -3.19 5.99 -6.17
CA GLN A 124 -2.97 5.89 -4.72
C GLN A 124 -1.66 6.57 -4.29
N GLU A 125 -0.55 6.30 -4.99
CA GLU A 125 0.74 6.94 -4.72
C GLU A 125 0.68 8.46 -4.89
N GLY A 126 -0.02 8.93 -5.94
CA GLY A 126 -0.24 10.35 -6.19
C GLY A 126 -1.01 11.02 -5.05
N LEU A 127 -2.13 10.43 -4.61
CA LEU A 127 -2.92 10.94 -3.50
C LEU A 127 -2.10 11.04 -2.21
N VAL A 128 -1.35 10.00 -1.84
CA VAL A 128 -0.53 10.02 -0.61
C VAL A 128 0.55 11.09 -0.69
N LYS A 129 1.18 11.27 -1.85
CA LYS A 129 2.16 12.33 -2.09
C LYS A 129 1.53 13.72 -1.95
N ASP A 130 0.36 13.93 -2.51
CA ASP A 130 -0.35 15.22 -2.42
C ASP A 130 -0.74 15.54 -0.98
N LEU A 131 -1.19 14.55 -0.20
CA LEU A 131 -1.53 14.72 1.21
C LEU A 131 -0.31 15.02 2.08
N ALA A 132 0.84 14.40 1.80
CA ALA A 132 2.10 14.71 2.46
C ALA A 132 2.53 16.16 2.17
N ASN A 133 2.51 16.56 0.89
CA ASN A 133 2.82 17.93 0.48
C ASN A 133 1.84 18.96 1.09
N LEU A 134 0.56 18.61 1.17
CA LEU A 134 -0.47 19.45 1.80
C LEU A 134 -0.15 19.66 3.28
N ALA A 135 0.20 18.60 4.01
CA ALA A 135 0.57 18.68 5.43
C ALA A 135 1.82 19.55 5.66
N ASP A 136 2.81 19.45 4.78
CA ASP A 136 4.02 20.28 4.83
C ASP A 136 3.72 21.75 4.54
N GLN A 137 2.93 22.03 3.50
CA GLN A 137 2.54 23.40 3.13
C GLN A 137 1.67 24.05 4.20
N ALA A 138 0.76 23.29 4.82
CA ALA A 138 -0.09 23.76 5.92
C ALA A 138 0.75 24.35 7.06
N LYS A 139 1.86 23.68 7.42
CA LYS A 139 2.74 24.08 8.52
C LYS A 139 3.62 25.30 8.22
N LYS A 140 3.71 25.76 6.97
CA LYS A 140 4.51 26.94 6.60
C LYS A 140 3.93 28.27 7.06
N LYS A 141 2.62 28.34 7.34
CA LYS A 141 1.97 29.54 7.87
C LYS A 141 1.31 29.25 9.21
N GLY A 142 1.73 29.99 10.25
CA GLY A 142 1.23 29.85 11.60
C GLY A 142 2.17 29.06 12.51
N LYS A 143 1.95 29.21 13.82
CA LYS A 143 2.72 28.55 14.89
C LYS A 143 1.85 27.60 15.72
N ARG A 144 0.54 27.63 15.53
CA ARG A 144 -0.44 26.86 16.31
C ARG A 144 -1.23 25.94 15.39
N THR A 145 -1.63 24.77 15.90
CA THR A 145 -2.41 23.76 15.14
C THR A 145 -3.66 24.36 14.48
N GLN A 146 -4.35 25.30 15.14
CA GLN A 146 -5.53 25.95 14.56
C GLN A 146 -5.22 26.80 13.32
N GLU A 147 -4.08 27.49 13.31
CA GLU A 147 -3.64 28.28 12.15
C GLU A 147 -3.23 27.36 11.00
N TRP A 148 -2.58 26.23 11.30
CA TRP A 148 -2.26 25.20 10.31
C TRP A 148 -3.51 24.58 9.69
N ILE A 149 -4.53 24.28 10.51
CA ILE A 149 -5.82 23.76 10.04
C ILE A 149 -6.49 24.78 9.10
N GLN A 150 -6.53 26.06 9.47
CA GLN A 150 -7.12 27.11 8.64
C GLN A 150 -6.37 27.26 7.31
N HIS A 151 -5.04 27.29 7.36
CA HIS A 151 -4.21 27.40 6.17
C HIS A 151 -4.38 26.18 5.25
N MET A 152 -4.31 24.96 5.78
CA MET A 152 -4.59 23.73 5.04
C MET A 152 -5.94 23.78 4.34
N ARG A 153 -7.01 24.16 5.05
CA ARG A 153 -8.35 24.27 4.46
C ARG A 153 -8.40 25.32 3.36
N SER A 154 -7.70 26.44 3.52
CA SER A 154 -7.60 27.45 2.44
C SER A 154 -6.86 26.92 1.22
N LEU A 155 -5.80 26.12 1.40
CA LEU A 155 -5.04 25.53 0.29
C LEU A 155 -5.89 24.58 -0.56
N ILE A 156 -6.77 23.80 0.07
CA ILE A 156 -7.68 22.90 -0.64
C ILE A 156 -8.80 23.69 -1.34
N LYS A 157 -9.28 24.79 -0.73
CA LYS A 157 -10.41 25.59 -1.21
C LYS A 157 -10.06 26.62 -2.28
N ASP A 158 -8.79 26.97 -2.41
CA ASP A 158 -8.30 27.92 -3.42
C ASP A 158 -8.63 27.40 -4.83
N PRO A 159 -9.50 28.05 -5.62
CA PRO A 159 -9.90 27.54 -6.94
C PRO A 159 -8.73 27.37 -7.92
N ASP A 160 -7.71 28.22 -7.80
CA ASP A 160 -6.52 28.22 -8.67
C ASP A 160 -5.31 27.56 -7.98
N GLY A 161 -5.53 26.94 -6.82
CA GLY A 161 -4.50 26.33 -5.99
C GLY A 161 -3.98 24.99 -6.50
N ALA A 162 -2.80 24.61 -6.02
CA ALA A 162 -2.19 23.31 -6.35
C ALA A 162 -2.89 22.09 -5.71
N PHE A 163 -3.84 22.31 -4.80
CA PHE A 163 -4.54 21.25 -4.05
C PHE A 163 -6.05 21.23 -4.32
N THR A 164 -6.55 22.03 -5.26
CA THR A 164 -7.98 22.14 -5.60
C THR A 164 -8.58 20.80 -6.02
N HIS A 165 -7.80 19.99 -6.75
CA HIS A 165 -8.19 18.67 -7.20
C HIS A 165 -8.49 17.71 -6.05
N LEU A 166 -8.06 18.01 -4.82
CA LEU A 166 -8.40 17.18 -3.67
C LEU A 166 -9.88 17.33 -3.27
N GLN A 167 -10.58 18.42 -3.60
CA GLN A 167 -12.02 18.56 -3.32
C GLN A 167 -12.87 17.56 -4.11
N SER A 168 -12.47 17.30 -5.35
CA SER A 168 -13.10 16.35 -6.25
C SER A 168 -12.03 15.73 -7.14
N PHE A 169 -11.73 14.47 -6.90
CA PHE A 169 -10.66 13.79 -7.62
C PHE A 169 -11.00 13.68 -9.11
N PRO A 170 -10.04 13.97 -10.02
CA PRO A 170 -10.25 13.80 -11.46
C PRO A 170 -10.62 12.36 -11.83
N GLN A 171 -10.12 11.39 -11.05
CA GLN A 171 -10.46 9.98 -11.15
C GLN A 171 -10.66 9.40 -9.75
N PRO A 172 -11.63 8.49 -9.54
CA PRO A 172 -11.79 7.82 -8.25
C PRO A 172 -10.53 7.05 -7.85
N VAL A 173 -10.15 7.14 -6.57
CA VAL A 173 -8.95 6.50 -6.03
C VAL A 173 -9.35 5.46 -4.99
N HIS A 174 -8.86 4.24 -5.09
CA HIS A 174 -9.10 3.23 -4.05
C HIS A 174 -8.36 3.62 -2.76
N CYS A 175 -8.97 3.47 -1.59
CA CYS A 175 -8.34 3.88 -0.35
C CYS A 175 -7.08 3.03 -0.06
N PRO A 176 -5.89 3.64 0.17
CA PRO A 176 -4.67 2.91 0.50
C PRO A 176 -4.77 2.02 1.75
N LEU A 177 -5.57 2.44 2.74
CA LEU A 177 -5.78 1.71 3.99
C LEU A 177 -6.89 0.64 3.89
N ARG A 178 -7.83 0.86 2.97
CA ARG A 178 -9.02 0.01 2.79
C ARG A 178 -9.31 -0.13 1.29
N PRO A 179 -8.54 -0.94 0.53
CA PRO A 179 -8.60 -0.97 -0.94
C PRO A 179 -9.96 -1.32 -1.56
N GLN A 180 -10.91 -1.82 -0.77
CA GLN A 180 -12.31 -2.05 -1.14
C GLN A 180 -13.17 -0.78 -1.20
N ASP A 181 -12.69 0.33 -0.64
CA ASP A 181 -13.35 1.62 -0.70
C ASP A 181 -12.82 2.48 -1.85
N THR A 182 -13.72 3.21 -2.47
CA THR A 182 -13.40 4.17 -3.53
C THR A 182 -13.65 5.59 -3.05
N LEU A 183 -12.57 6.38 -3.00
CA LEU A 183 -12.52 7.78 -2.61
C LEU A 183 -12.76 8.66 -3.84
N VAL A 184 -13.55 9.72 -3.69
CA VAL A 184 -13.85 10.67 -4.79
C VAL A 184 -13.48 12.12 -4.47
N GLY A 185 -12.99 12.39 -3.26
CA GLY A 185 -12.59 13.73 -2.84
C GLY A 185 -12.42 13.82 -1.34
N VAL A 186 -11.89 14.96 -0.89
CA VAL A 186 -11.73 15.36 0.51
C VAL A 186 -12.84 16.35 0.87
N ILE A 187 -13.25 16.34 2.13
CA ILE A 187 -14.15 17.34 2.72
C ILE A 187 -13.29 18.31 3.55
N PRO A 188 -12.97 19.51 3.03
CA PRO A 188 -12.07 20.44 3.71
C PRO A 188 -12.57 20.84 5.10
N GLU A 189 -13.88 21.05 5.25
CA GLU A 189 -14.53 21.49 6.49
C GLU A 189 -14.35 20.51 7.65
N GLU A 190 -14.24 19.22 7.34
CA GLU A 190 -14.10 18.13 8.30
C GLU A 190 -12.65 17.66 8.46
N THR A 191 -11.79 18.01 7.50
CA THR A 191 -10.34 17.75 7.58
C THR A 191 -9.69 18.61 8.66
N THR A 192 -8.87 18.00 9.50
CA THR A 192 -8.24 18.65 10.66
C THR A 192 -6.82 18.11 10.91
N MET A 193 -6.15 18.61 11.95
CA MET A 193 -4.84 18.12 12.39
C MET A 193 -4.89 17.84 13.89
N PHE A 194 -4.25 16.76 14.33
CA PHE A 194 -4.20 16.46 15.76
C PHE A 194 -3.32 17.45 16.51
N LYS A 195 -3.69 17.74 17.76
CA LYS A 195 -2.92 18.61 18.65
C LYS A 195 -1.76 17.81 19.27
N SER A 196 -0.71 17.58 18.49
CA SER A 196 0.54 16.94 18.91
C SER A 196 1.77 17.62 18.30
N ALA A 197 2.97 17.27 18.77
CA ALA A 197 4.22 17.84 18.25
C ALA A 197 4.40 17.61 16.74
N MET A 198 4.01 16.42 16.25
CA MET A 198 4.06 16.08 14.82
C MET A 198 2.87 16.63 14.02
N ALA A 199 1.78 16.99 14.70
CA ALA A 199 0.51 17.42 14.13
C ALA A 199 0.09 16.60 12.89
N PRO A 200 -0.21 15.30 13.04
CA PRO A 200 -0.64 14.47 11.93
C PRO A 200 -1.98 14.94 11.36
N LEU A 201 -2.10 14.79 10.05
CA LEU A 201 -3.29 15.14 9.29
C LEU A 201 -4.40 14.11 9.53
N LEU A 202 -5.62 14.59 9.78
CA LEU A 202 -6.84 13.78 9.77
C LEU A 202 -7.68 14.23 8.58
N VAL A 203 -7.76 13.38 7.55
CA VAL A 203 -8.50 13.66 6.33
C VAL A 203 -9.87 12.97 6.37
N THR A 204 -10.91 13.74 6.08
CA THR A 204 -12.23 13.19 5.82
C THR A 204 -12.43 13.09 4.32
N PHE A 205 -12.61 11.87 3.83
CA PHE A 205 -12.88 11.59 2.43
C PHE A 205 -14.37 11.34 2.19
N ARG A 206 -14.83 11.76 1.02
CA ARG A 206 -16.09 11.34 0.44
C ARG A 206 -15.88 10.02 -0.29
N LEU A 207 -16.67 9.00 0.05
CA LEU A 207 -16.73 7.76 -0.71
C LEU A 207 -17.71 7.88 -1.87
N GLU A 208 -17.48 7.11 -2.93
CA GLU A 208 -18.40 7.02 -4.08
C GLU A 208 -19.83 6.64 -3.66
N LYS A 209 -19.98 5.82 -2.61
CA LYS A 209 -21.27 5.40 -2.06
C LYS A 209 -21.93 6.43 -1.12
N GLY A 210 -21.40 7.66 -1.04
CA GLY A 210 -21.94 8.73 -0.19
C GLY A 210 -21.64 8.61 1.30
N VAL A 211 -20.85 7.62 1.72
CA VAL A 211 -20.40 7.43 3.11
C VAL A 211 -19.12 8.23 3.36
N LEU A 212 -18.88 8.65 4.61
CA LEU A 212 -17.65 9.33 5.02
C LEU A 212 -16.60 8.33 5.49
N PHE A 213 -15.36 8.50 5.02
CA PHE A 213 -14.20 7.79 5.54
C PHE A 213 -13.26 8.76 6.25
N HIS A 214 -12.99 8.50 7.53
CA HIS A 214 -12.04 9.26 8.33
C HIS A 214 -10.72 8.46 8.39
N SER A 215 -9.60 9.10 8.06
CA SER A 215 -8.28 8.44 8.01
C SER A 215 -7.66 8.11 9.38
N LYS A 216 -8.47 7.88 10.43
CA LYS A 216 -8.00 7.60 11.79
C LYS A 216 -7.31 6.24 11.90
#